data_AF-A0A2H9MF10-F1
#
_entry.id   AF-A0A2H9MF10-F1
#
_cell.length_a   1.000
_cell.length_b   1.000
_cell.length_c   1.000
_cell.angle_alpha   90.00
_cell.angle_beta   90.00
_cell.angle_gamma   90.00
#
_symmetry.space_group_name_H-M   'P 1'
#
loop_
_entity.id
_entity.type
_entity.pdbx_description
1 polymer ?
#
loop_
_entity_poly.entity_id
_entity_poly.type
_entity_poly.pdbx_seq_one_letter_code
_entity_poly.pdbx_strand_id
1 'polypeptide(L)'
;MNDIVAVADVHEGINFGFNLDVETGISERALDIHRNLVRAAKFAIENRSKLFVIAGDLFDRTHIAPAYREMIRKDVIEPLGKKNIKIWILAGNHDQP
;
A
#
# COMPACT_ATOMS: atom_id res chain seq x y z
N MET A 1 7.20 -18.88 -11.68
CA MET A 1 5.85 -18.27 -11.71
C MET A 1 5.45 -18.07 -10.26
N ASN A 2 5.32 -16.83 -9.78
CA ASN A 2 4.94 -16.55 -8.41
C ASN A 2 3.41 -16.44 -8.37
N ASP A 3 2.73 -17.49 -7.90
CA ASP A 3 1.26 -17.51 -7.89
C ASP A 3 0.67 -16.50 -6.89
N ILE A 4 1.44 -16.16 -5.84
CA ILE A 4 1.03 -15.27 -4.75
C ILE A 4 2.19 -14.31 -4.43
N VAL A 5 1.86 -13.04 -4.22
CA VAL A 5 2.75 -12.06 -3.58
C VAL A 5 2.09 -11.60 -2.30
N ALA A 6 2.83 -11.59 -1.20
CA ALA A 6 2.33 -11.18 0.11
C ALA A 6 3.20 -10.07 0.69
N VAL A 7 2.54 -9.07 1.28
CA VAL A 7 3.13 -7.99 2.07
C VAL A 7 2.36 -7.86 3.37
N ALA A 8 2.97 -7.25 4.38
CA ALA A 8 2.35 -6.96 5.68
C ALA A 8 3.05 -5.73 6.28
N ASP A 9 2.47 -5.17 7.35
CA ASP A 9 3.10 -4.12 8.17
C ASP A 9 3.56 -2.93 7.32
N VAL A 10 2.68 -2.46 6.43
CA VAL A 10 2.97 -1.32 5.54
C VAL A 10 2.97 -0.02 6.33
N HIS A 11 2.01 0.13 7.26
CA HIS A 11 1.79 1.34 8.05
C HIS A 11 1.61 2.60 7.19
N GLU A 12 0.75 2.53 6.16
CA GLU A 12 0.50 3.71 5.34
C GLU A 12 -0.13 4.85 6.16
N GLY A 13 0.34 6.07 5.88
CA GLY A 13 -0.06 7.26 6.62
C GLY A 13 0.72 7.53 7.91
N ILE A 14 1.77 6.75 8.21
CA ILE A 14 2.70 7.06 9.30
C ILE A 14 3.38 8.42 9.02
N ASN A 15 3.41 9.29 10.04
CA ASN A 15 3.98 10.62 9.90
C ASN A 15 5.41 10.66 10.44
N PHE A 16 6.32 11.26 9.68
CA PHE A 16 7.70 11.45 10.08
C PHE A 16 8.02 12.94 10.17
N GLY A 17 8.83 13.33 11.17
CA GLY A 17 9.48 14.64 11.22
C GLY A 17 10.65 14.72 10.23
N PHE A 18 10.40 14.36 8.97
CA PHE A 18 11.36 14.34 7.86
C PHE A 18 10.80 15.17 6.72
N ASN A 19 11.69 15.76 5.89
CA ASN A 19 11.40 16.64 4.74
C ASN A 19 10.00 16.47 4.15
N LEU A 20 9.29 17.57 3.96
CA LEU A 20 7.98 17.58 3.32
C LEU A 20 8.14 17.70 1.81
N ASP A 21 7.45 16.84 1.08
CA ASP A 21 7.23 17.01 -0.34
C ASP A 21 6.29 18.21 -0.55
N VAL A 22 6.78 19.21 -1.28
CA VAL A 22 6.10 20.51 -1.43
C VAL A 22 4.81 20.44 -2.26
N GLU A 23 4.68 19.44 -3.13
CA GLU A 23 3.51 19.27 -3.99
C GLU A 23 2.36 18.60 -3.23
N THR A 24 2.67 17.57 -2.45
CA THR A 24 1.67 16.74 -1.76
C THR A 24 1.44 17.16 -0.31
N GLY A 25 2.39 17.88 0.31
CA GLY A 25 2.40 18.19 1.74
C GLY A 25 2.64 16.97 2.63
N ILE A 26 3.07 15.84 2.06
CA ILE A 26 3.35 14.59 2.76
C ILE A 26 4.86 14.50 3.05
N SER A 27 5.24 13.89 4.18
CA SER A 27 6.66 13.61 4.43
C SER A 27 7.23 12.71 3.33
N GLU A 28 8.37 13.09 2.76
CA GLU A 28 9.09 12.28 1.76
C GLU A 28 9.34 10.86 2.27
N ARG A 29 9.56 10.70 3.58
CA ARG A 29 9.75 9.38 4.18
C ARG A 29 8.48 8.53 4.20
N ALA A 30 7.33 9.15 4.37
CA ALA A 30 6.04 8.47 4.23
C ALA A 30 5.80 8.09 2.75
N LEU A 31 6.17 8.97 1.81
CA LEU A 31 6.11 8.64 0.38
C LEU A 31 7.01 7.47 0.00
N ASP A 32 8.17 7.30 0.65
CA ASP A 32 9.02 6.13 0.43
C ASP A 32 8.35 4.81 0.83
N ILE A 33 7.57 4.80 1.91
CA ILE A 33 6.77 3.63 2.34
C ILE A 33 5.74 3.31 1.26
N HIS A 34 4.99 4.32 0.80
CA HIS A 34 4.03 4.15 -0.30
C HIS A 34 4.70 3.58 -1.56
N ARG A 35 5.84 4.15 -1.96
CA ARG A 35 6.60 3.70 -3.14
C ARG A 35 7.04 2.24 -3.01
N ASN A 36 7.37 1.77 -1.80
CA ASN A 36 7.71 0.37 -1.57
C ASN A 36 6.50 -0.56 -1.78
N LEU A 37 5.32 -0.19 -1.29
CA LEU A 37 4.09 -0.96 -1.54
C LEU A 37 3.77 -0.99 -3.04
N VAL A 38 3.88 0.15 -3.73
CA VAL A 38 3.70 0.23 -5.19
C VAL A 38 4.70 -0.66 -5.93
N ARG A 39 5.95 -0.73 -5.46
CA ARG A 39 6.96 -1.63 -6.04
C ARG A 39 6.58 -3.10 -5.88
N ALA A 40 6.02 -3.50 -4.73
CA ALA A 40 5.51 -4.86 -4.54
C ALA A 40 4.33 -5.18 -5.48
N ALA A 41 3.42 -4.22 -5.67
CA ALA A 41 2.31 -4.37 -6.62
C ALA A 41 2.81 -4.51 -8.07
N LYS A 42 3.78 -3.68 -8.48
CA LYS A 42 4.44 -3.78 -9.78
C LYS A 42 5.11 -5.15 -9.98
N PHE A 43 5.81 -5.64 -8.97
CA PHE A 43 6.41 -6.97 -9.00
C PHE A 43 5.36 -8.07 -9.25
N ALA A 44 4.20 -8.01 -8.58
CA ALA A 44 3.11 -8.96 -8.80
C ALA A 44 2.54 -8.89 -10.23
N ILE A 45 2.42 -7.68 -10.78
CA ILE A 45 1.97 -7.45 -12.17
C ILE A 45 2.97 -8.03 -13.18
N GLU A 46 4.26 -7.70 -13.03
CA GLU A 46 5.34 -8.16 -13.91
C GLU A 46 5.45 -9.69 -13.90
N ASN A 47 5.25 -10.32 -12.73
CA ASN A 47 5.30 -11.76 -12.56
C ASN A 47 3.97 -12.47 -12.86
N ARG A 48 2.92 -11.74 -13.25
CA ARG A 48 1.58 -12.26 -13.54
C ARG A 48 1.03 -13.12 -12.40
N SER A 49 1.21 -12.66 -11.16
CA SER A 49 0.69 -13.33 -9.98
C SER A 49 -0.83 -13.39 -9.99
N LYS A 50 -1.41 -14.41 -9.37
CA LYS A 50 -2.87 -14.60 -9.32
C LYS A 50 -3.51 -13.91 -8.12
N LEU A 51 -2.73 -13.73 -7.05
CA LEU A 51 -3.19 -13.16 -5.78
C LEU A 51 -2.12 -12.22 -5.20
N PHE A 52 -2.57 -11.05 -4.76
CA PHE A 52 -1.80 -10.12 -3.94
C PHE A 52 -2.44 -10.06 -2.55
N VAL A 53 -1.67 -10.35 -1.50
CA VAL A 53 -2.15 -10.38 -0.11
C VAL A 53 -1.51 -9.26 0.67
N ILE A 54 -2.33 -8.47 1.37
CA ILE A 54 -1.92 -7.54 2.41
C ILE A 54 -2.32 -8.17 3.74
N ALA A 55 -1.35 -8.70 4.47
CA ALA A 55 -1.56 -9.56 5.64
C ALA A 55 -1.48 -8.79 6.97
N GLY A 56 -2.22 -7.70 7.07
CA GLY A 56 -2.28 -6.86 8.27
C GLY A 56 -1.55 -5.52 8.12
N ASP A 57 -1.96 -4.59 8.98
CA ASP A 57 -1.38 -3.26 9.20
C ASP A 57 -1.10 -2.53 7.89
N LEU A 58 -2.14 -2.45 7.04
CA LEU A 58 -2.07 -1.64 5.83
C LEU A 58 -1.91 -0.17 6.20
N PHE A 59 -2.67 0.29 7.21
CA PHE A 59 -2.62 1.67 7.67
C PHE A 59 -1.96 1.76 9.05
N ASP A 60 -1.28 2.89 9.31
CA ASP A 60 -0.67 3.14 10.64
C ASP A 60 -1.70 3.27 11.76
N ARG A 61 -2.91 3.75 11.40
CA ARG A 61 -4.03 3.96 12.32
C ARG A 61 -5.36 3.75 11.60
N THR A 62 -6.41 3.49 12.35
CA THR A 62 -7.80 3.43 11.85
C THR A 62 -8.22 4.69 11.11
N HIS A 63 -7.85 5.86 11.62
CA HIS A 63 -8.15 7.17 11.04
C HIS A 63 -6.91 7.80 10.40
N ILE A 64 -6.61 7.40 9.17
CA ILE A 64 -5.64 8.08 8.31
C ILE A 64 -6.27 9.15 7.42
N ALA A 65 -5.44 10.09 6.96
CA ALA A 65 -5.85 11.15 6.04
C ALA A 65 -6.38 10.54 4.72
N PRO A 66 -7.45 11.10 4.12
CA PRO A 66 -8.05 10.57 2.88
C PRO A 66 -7.07 10.43 1.71
N ALA A 67 -6.03 11.26 1.66
CA ALA A 67 -5.01 11.22 0.62
C ALA A 67 -4.32 9.84 0.50
N TYR A 68 -3.95 9.21 1.62
CA TYR A 68 -3.29 7.89 1.60
C TYR A 68 -4.24 6.79 1.11
N ARG A 69 -5.54 6.84 1.44
CA ARG A 69 -6.53 5.90 0.89
C ARG A 69 -6.63 6.05 -0.63
N GLU A 70 -6.62 7.28 -1.12
CA GLU A 70 -6.68 7.59 -2.54
C GLU A 70 -5.42 7.13 -3.28
N MET A 71 -4.24 7.32 -2.68
CA MET A 71 -2.96 6.85 -3.20
C MET A 71 -2.93 5.32 -3.32
N ILE A 72 -3.30 4.58 -2.26
CA ILE A 72 -3.39 3.11 -2.31
C ILE A 72 -4.38 2.66 -3.39
N ARG A 73 -5.56 3.30 -3.47
CA ARG A 73 -6.56 2.96 -4.49
C ARG A 73 -6.00 3.12 -5.91
N LYS A 74 -5.40 4.26 -6.21
CA LYS A 74 -4.87 4.61 -7.55
C LYS A 74 -3.63 3.82 -7.94
N ASP A 75 -2.70 3.63 -7.01
CA ASP A 75 -1.34 3.16 -7.34
C ASP A 75 -1.16 1.67 -7.09
N VAL A 76 -2.03 1.05 -6.29
CA VAL A 76 -1.94 -0.37 -5.90
C VAL A 76 -3.18 -1.14 -6.33
N ILE A 77 -4.35 -0.75 -5.84
CA ILE A 77 -5.59 -1.54 -6.03
C ILE A 77 -6.06 -1.53 -7.49
N GLU A 78 -6.17 -0.36 -8.11
CA GLU A 78 -6.60 -0.24 -9.51
C GLU A 78 -5.64 -0.95 -10.49
N PRO A 79 -4.30 -0.78 -10.42
CA PRO A 79 -3.39 -1.44 -11.34
C PRO A 79 -3.43 -2.97 -11.23
N LEU A 80 -3.50 -3.51 -10.01
CA LEU A 80 -3.67 -4.95 -9.76
C LEU A 80 -5.00 -5.45 -10.33
N GLY A 81 -6.10 -4.72 -10.08
CA GLY A 81 -7.44 -5.04 -10.59
C GLY A 81 -7.53 -5.02 -12.12
N LYS A 82 -6.94 -4.01 -12.78
CA LYS A 82 -6.85 -3.92 -14.26
C LYS A 82 -6.11 -5.10 -14.89
N LYS A 83 -5.30 -5.83 -14.11
CA LYS A 83 -4.56 -7.03 -14.54
C LYS A 83 -5.21 -8.34 -14.06
N ASN A 84 -6.44 -8.27 -13.53
CA ASN A 84 -7.18 -9.41 -13.00
C ASN A 84 -6.44 -10.17 -11.86
N ILE A 85 -5.61 -9.46 -11.10
CA ILE A 85 -4.96 -10.01 -9.91
C ILE A 85 -5.95 -9.87 -8.75
N LYS A 86 -6.28 -10.98 -8.07
CA LYS A 86 -7.14 -10.93 -6.88
C LYS A 86 -6.38 -10.24 -5.75
N ILE A 87 -7.10 -9.47 -4.93
CA ILE A 87 -6.51 -8.74 -3.80
C ILE A 87 -7.21 -9.19 -2.54
N TRP A 88 -6.44 -9.68 -1.57
CA TRP A 88 -6.94 -9.98 -0.22
C TRP A 88 -6.28 -9.04 0.77
N ILE A 89 -7.08 -8.48 1.67
CA ILE A 89 -6.62 -7.61 2.74
C ILE A 89 -7.14 -8.22 4.04
N LEU A 90 -6.21 -8.55 4.94
CA LEU A 90 -6.49 -8.91 6.32
C LEU A 90 -6.26 -7.67 7.16
N ALA A 91 -7.21 -7.31 8.02
CA ALA A 91 -7.04 -6.21 8.95
C ALA A 91 -6.06 -6.61 10.06
N GLY A 92 -5.04 -5.78 10.30
CA GLY A 92 -4.12 -5.94 11.43
C GLY A 92 -4.59 -5.18 12.67
N ASN A 93 -3.76 -5.15 13.72
CA ASN A 93 -4.10 -4.49 14.98
C ASN A 93 -4.14 -2.97 14.88
N HIS A 94 -3.44 -2.36 13.91
CA HIS A 94 -3.52 -0.91 13.65
C HIS A 94 -4.75 -0.52 12.83
N ASP A 95 -5.33 -1.48 12.09
CA ASP A 95 -6.48 -1.27 11.22
C ASP A 95 -7.83 -1.44 11.95
N GLN A 96 -7.83 -1.99 13.18
CA GLN A 96 -9.04 -2.29 13.96
C GLN A 96 -9.39 -1.17 14.95
N PRO A 97 -10.69 -0.83 15.12
CA PRO A 97 -11.16 0.12 16.13
C PRO A 97 -10.97 -0.36 17.58
#